data_AF-A0A972VAC6-F1
#
_entry.id   AF-A0A972VAC6-F1
#
_cell.length_a   1.000
_cell.length_b   1.000
_cell.length_c   1.000
_cell.angle_alpha   90.00
_cell.angle_beta   90.00
_cell.angle_gamma   90.00
#
_symmetry.space_group_name_H-M   'P 1'
#
loop_
_entity.id
_entity.type
_entity.pdbx_description
1 polymer ?
#
loop_
_entity_poly.entity_id
_entity_poly.type
_entity_poly.pdbx_seq_one_letter_code
_entity_poly.pdbx_strand_id
1 'polypeptide(L)'
;MSSVMGDCVDYVSTQDGDEVMEAILENIHATPIGRVLKRISTLPEIRKGKVLNLRRQITAGTYDVSDRLDEALDSVLEDLMS
;
A
#
# COMPACT_ATOMS: atom_id res chain seq x y z
N MET A 1 -41.42 -3.74 -16.58
CA MET A 1 -41.16 -2.95 -15.36
C MET A 1 -40.03 -3.63 -14.62
N SER A 2 -38.99 -2.85 -14.33
CA SER A 2 -37.72 -3.26 -13.73
C SER A 2 -37.88 -3.75 -12.31
N SER A 3 -37.10 -4.75 -11.90
CA SER A 3 -36.40 -4.70 -10.61
C SER A 3 -35.26 -5.70 -10.62
N VAL A 4 -34.03 -5.20 -10.71
CA VAL A 4 -32.80 -5.96 -10.57
C VAL A 4 -32.69 -6.39 -9.10
N MET A 5 -32.62 -7.70 -8.87
CA MET A 5 -32.31 -8.30 -7.57
C MET A 5 -30.84 -7.99 -7.29
N GLY A 6 -30.61 -7.07 -6.36
CA GLY A 6 -29.28 -6.65 -5.94
C GLY A 6 -28.49 -7.80 -5.33
N ASP A 7 -27.20 -7.83 -5.65
CA ASP A 7 -26.24 -8.84 -5.22
C ASP A 7 -26.29 -9.02 -3.69
N CYS A 8 -26.52 -10.26 -3.25
CA CYS A 8 -26.32 -10.67 -1.86
C CYS A 8 -24.83 -10.62 -1.56
N VAL A 9 -24.37 -9.53 -0.96
CA VAL A 9 -23.04 -9.48 -0.36
C VAL A 9 -23.10 -10.39 0.87
N ASP A 10 -22.36 -11.50 0.84
CA ASP A 10 -22.19 -12.41 1.98
C ASP A 10 -21.70 -11.60 3.20
N TYR A 11 -22.60 -11.38 4.16
CA TYR A 11 -22.27 -10.79 5.45
C TYR A 11 -21.59 -11.90 6.28
N VAL A 12 -20.27 -12.00 6.16
CA VAL A 12 -19.45 -12.77 7.10
C VAL A 12 -19.81 -12.29 8.52
N SER A 13 -20.25 -13.22 9.36
CA SER A 13 -20.66 -12.98 10.76
C SER A 13 -19.64 -12.12 11.50
N THR A 14 -20.03 -10.90 11.87
CA THR A 14 -19.12 -9.83 12.33
C THR A 14 -18.67 -9.93 13.79
N GLN A 15 -19.13 -10.92 14.56
CA GLN A 15 -18.83 -11.00 16.00
C GLN A 15 -17.35 -11.26 16.30
N ASP A 16 -16.70 -12.13 15.53
CA ASP A 16 -15.27 -12.46 15.71
C ASP A 16 -14.36 -11.30 15.26
N GLY A 17 -14.76 -10.58 14.22
CA GLY A 17 -14.01 -9.43 13.71
C GLY A 17 -14.03 -8.22 14.65
N ASP A 18 -15.15 -8.00 15.33
CA ASP A 18 -15.31 -6.89 16.28
C ASP A 18 -14.46 -7.09 17.55
N GLU A 19 -14.39 -8.31 18.07
CA GLU A 19 -13.54 -8.66 19.22
C GLU A 19 -12.04 -8.53 18.89
N VAL A 20 -11.64 -8.98 17.69
CA VAL A 20 -10.26 -8.85 17.20
C VAL A 20 -9.89 -7.38 16.99
N MET A 21 -10.81 -6.56 16.48
CA MET A 21 -10.60 -5.12 16.29
C MET A 21 -10.33 -4.42 17.63
N GLU A 22 -11.14 -4.70 18.65
CA GLU A 22 -10.97 -4.10 19.98
C GLU A 22 -9.63 -4.51 20.62
N ALA A 23 -9.26 -5.79 20.53
CA ALA A 23 -7.97 -6.26 21.02
C ALA A 23 -6.79 -5.56 20.30
N ILE A 24 -6.90 -5.32 19.00
CA ILE A 24 -5.88 -4.58 18.23
C ILE A 24 -5.80 -3.13 18.69
N LEU A 25 -6.95 -2.46 18.89
CA LEU A 25 -7.01 -1.07 19.35
C LEU A 25 -6.40 -0.89 20.74
N GLU A 26 -6.69 -1.80 21.67
CA GLU A 26 -6.09 -1.80 23.00
C GLU A 26 -4.56 -1.94 22.92
N ASN A 27 -4.09 -2.90 22.11
CA ASN A 27 -2.65 -3.16 21.95
C ASN A 27 -1.89 -2.04 21.24
N ILE A 28 -2.52 -1.34 20.28
CA ILE A 28 -1.95 -0.18 19.57
C ILE A 28 -1.56 0.94 20.55
N HIS A 29 -2.29 1.10 21.66
CA HIS A 29 -2.03 2.14 22.65
C HIS A 29 -1.18 1.65 23.83
N ALA A 30 -1.41 0.41 24.29
CA ALA A 30 -0.80 -0.14 25.49
C ALA A 30 0.65 -0.60 25.28
N THR A 31 0.99 -1.11 24.09
CA THR A 31 2.30 -1.75 23.86
C THR A 31 3.32 -0.81 23.19
N PRO A 32 4.63 -0.97 23.46
CA PRO A 32 5.67 -0.21 22.75
C PRO A 32 5.62 -0.42 21.22
N ILE A 33 5.37 -1.66 20.77
CA ILE A 33 5.24 -1.99 19.35
C ILE A 33 3.99 -1.38 18.73
N GLY A 34 2.85 -1.40 19.45
CA GLY A 34 1.62 -0.76 19.03
C GLY A 34 1.77 0.74 18.79
N ARG A 35 2.48 1.44 19.69
CA ARG A 35 2.79 2.87 19.52
C ARG A 35 3.66 3.15 18.29
N VAL A 36 4.58 2.24 17.97
CA VAL A 36 5.40 2.34 16.74
C VAL A 36 4.52 2.11 15.50
N LEU A 37 3.68 1.08 15.49
CA LEU A 37 2.74 0.82 14.39
C LEU A 37 1.78 1.99 14.17
N LYS A 38 1.31 2.64 15.25
CA LYS A 38 0.52 3.88 15.17
C LYS A 38 1.28 5.03 14.53
N ARG A 39 2.56 5.20 14.86
CA ARG A 39 3.40 6.23 14.22
C ARG A 39 3.62 5.92 12.74
N ILE A 40 3.85 4.64 12.40
CA ILE A 40 3.99 4.19 11.01
C ILE A 40 2.71 4.46 10.21
N SER A 41 1.53 4.20 10.76
CA SER A 41 0.27 4.44 10.05
C SER A 41 0.00 5.93 9.80
N THR A 42 0.56 6.83 10.61
CA THR A 42 0.49 8.28 10.38
C THR A 42 1.53 8.80 9.39
N LEU A 43 2.51 7.98 9.00
CA LEU A 43 3.49 8.42 8.01
C LEU A 43 2.75 8.69 6.69
N PRO A 44 3.00 9.85 6.04
CA PRO A 44 2.41 10.11 4.74
C PRO A 44 2.78 8.97 3.81
N GLU A 45 1.88 8.63 2.88
CA GLU A 45 2.17 7.63 1.87
C GLU A 45 3.18 8.21 0.86
N ILE A 46 4.46 8.31 1.27
CA ILE A 46 5.55 8.92 0.52
C ILE A 46 5.64 8.28 -0.87
N ARG A 47 5.34 6.98 -0.94
CA ARG A 47 5.28 6.24 -2.21
C ARG A 47 4.26 6.82 -3.18
N LYS A 48 3.04 7.15 -2.76
CA LYS A 48 2.01 7.66 -3.68
C LYS A 48 2.42 8.99 -4.30
N GLY A 49 2.89 9.93 -3.49
CA GLY A 49 3.36 11.23 -3.99
C GLY A 49 4.57 11.09 -4.92
N LYS A 50 5.56 10.29 -4.53
CA LYS A 50 6.76 10.02 -5.35
C LYS A 50 6.41 9.32 -6.66
N VAL A 51 5.57 8.29 -6.63
CA VAL A 51 5.12 7.54 -7.81
C VAL A 51 4.32 8.43 -8.76
N LEU A 52 3.39 9.24 -8.26
CA LEU A 52 2.61 10.14 -9.11
C LEU A 52 3.48 11.21 -9.76
N ASN A 53 4.44 11.76 -9.03
CA ASN A 53 5.39 12.74 -9.57
C ASN A 53 6.25 12.09 -10.67
N LEU A 54 6.87 10.94 -10.40
CA LEU A 54 7.67 10.20 -11.38
C LEU A 54 6.85 9.81 -12.62
N ARG A 55 5.63 9.31 -12.45
CA ARG A 55 4.72 9.02 -13.58
C ARG A 55 4.50 10.26 -14.45
N ARG A 56 4.26 11.42 -13.83
CA ARG A 56 4.10 12.68 -14.56
C ARG A 56 5.37 13.05 -15.35
N GLN A 57 6.54 12.93 -14.74
CA GLN A 57 7.82 13.21 -15.41
C GLN A 57 8.07 12.25 -16.58
N ILE A 58 7.78 10.95 -16.41
CA ILE A 58 7.91 9.94 -17.47
C ILE A 58 6.99 10.28 -18.63
N THR A 59 5.70 10.55 -18.37
CA THR A 59 4.74 10.93 -19.42
C THR A 59 5.12 12.24 -20.11
N ALA A 60 5.70 13.20 -19.38
CA ALA A 60 6.16 14.47 -19.93
C ALA A 60 7.51 14.37 -20.68
N GLY A 61 8.18 13.22 -20.64
CA GLY A 61 9.53 13.04 -21.20
C GLY A 61 10.62 13.84 -20.47
N THR A 62 10.33 14.36 -19.28
CA THR A 62 11.28 15.12 -18.45
C THR A 62 11.95 14.26 -17.38
N TYR A 63 11.64 12.96 -17.37
CA TYR A 63 12.28 12.02 -16.47
C TYR A 63 13.68 11.69 -17.01
N ASP A 64 14.69 11.95 -16.20
CA ASP A 64 16.06 11.61 -16.56
C ASP A 64 16.27 10.10 -16.48
N VAL A 65 16.52 9.50 -17.64
CA VAL A 65 16.70 8.06 -17.82
C VAL A 65 18.19 7.69 -17.80
N SER A 66 19.09 8.65 -18.05
CA SER A 66 20.50 8.37 -18.35
C SER A 66 21.21 7.66 -17.20
N ASP A 67 21.12 8.17 -15.98
CA ASP A 67 21.80 7.55 -14.83
C ASP A 67 21.04 6.32 -14.27
N ARG A 68 19.75 6.18 -14.59
CA ARG A 68 18.87 5.16 -14.00
C ARG A 68 18.66 3.94 -14.87
N LEU A 69 19.00 4.03 -16.16
CA LEU A 69 18.92 2.91 -17.08
C LEU A 69 20.04 1.90 -16.81
N ASP A 70 21.25 2.38 -16.54
CA ASP A 70 22.40 1.53 -16.24
C ASP A 70 22.16 0.72 -14.95
N GLU A 71 21.70 1.38 -13.87
CA GLU A 71 21.31 0.68 -12.63
C GLU A 71 20.18 -0.33 -12.85
N ALA A 72 19.19 -0.01 -13.68
CA ALA A 72 18.09 -0.91 -13.98
C ALA A 72 18.53 -2.13 -14.80
N LEU A 73 19.46 -1.93 -15.75
CA LEU A 73 20.08 -3.00 -16.53
C LEU A 73 20.89 -3.93 -15.63
N ASP A 74 21.73 -3.38 -14.75
CA ASP A 74 22.54 -4.16 -13.82
C ASP A 74 21.66 -5.04 -12.90
N SER A 75 20.58 -4.48 -12.36
CA SER A 75 19.64 -5.24 -11.53
C SER A 75 18.94 -6.37 -12.29
N VAL A 76 18.53 -6.13 -13.54
CA VAL A 76 17.90 -7.17 -14.38
C VAL A 76 18.90 -8.26 -14.74
N LEU A 77 20.15 -7.89 -15.04
CA LEU A 77 21.21 -8.86 -15.32
C LEU A 77 21.52 -9.71 -14.09
N GLU A 78 21.57 -9.11 -12.89
CA GLU A 78 21.75 -9.86 -11.63
C GLU A 78 20.61 -10.85 -11.39
N ASP A 79 19.35 -10.41 -11.56
CA ASP A 79 18.16 -11.28 -11.41
C ASP A 79 18.17 -12.46 -12.39
N LEU A 80 18.67 -12.28 -13.62
CA LEU A 80 18.74 -13.35 -14.64
C LEU A 80 19.91 -14.32 -14.43
N MET A 81 20.93 -13.90 -13.68
CA MET A 81 22.11 -14.72 -13.37
C MET A 81 21.99 -15.43 -12.01
N SER A 82 20.95 -15.13 -11.22
CA SER A 82 20.57 -15.83 -9.97
C SER A 82 19.80 -17.12 -10.22
#